data_AF-A0AAD7PML3-F1
#
_entry.id   AF-A0AAD7PML3-F1
#
_cell.length_a   1.000
_cell.length_b   1.000
_cell.length_c   1.000
_cell.angle_alpha   90.00
_cell.angle_beta   90.00
_cell.angle_gamma   90.00
#
_symmetry.space_group_name_H-M   'P 1'
#
loop_
_entity.id
_entity.type
_entity.pdbx_description
1 polymer ?
#
loop_
_entity_poly.entity_id
_entity_poly.type
_entity_poly.pdbx_seq_one_letter_code
_entity_poly.pdbx_strand_id
1 'polypeptide(L)'
;MRAITAENWLQERIRKYGHVSKLSLFGKQAVFIYGQDANKFVFNTNNGSLAYQQTQSFKMILGDRNLFEKIGADHNRVREALLLKPESLKHYVGQMEEEIKKHLEIYWQGKEHGLARDEDPDIQHNLLSSKEHGENNLWLASIKECGQSQ
;
A
#
# COMPACT_ATOMS: atom_id res chain seq x y z
N MET A 1 7.42 13.09 -18.84
CA MET A 1 6.71 12.85 -17.56
C MET A 1 6.08 14.14 -17.07
N ARG A 2 4.83 14.11 -16.60
CA ARG A 2 4.23 15.28 -15.94
C ARG A 2 4.90 15.50 -14.59
N ALA A 3 5.20 16.76 -14.24
CA ALA A 3 5.78 17.08 -12.93
C ALA A 3 4.79 16.72 -11.82
N ILE A 4 5.25 16.01 -10.79
CA ILE A 4 4.44 15.70 -9.61
C ILE A 4 4.42 16.97 -8.74
N THR A 5 3.37 17.78 -8.89
CA THR A 5 3.23 19.07 -8.18
C THR A 5 2.32 18.98 -6.95
N ALA A 6 1.87 17.78 -6.58
CA ALA A 6 0.92 17.58 -5.49
C ALA A 6 1.46 18.11 -4.15
N GLU A 7 2.72 17.83 -3.83
CA GLU A 7 3.34 18.30 -2.59
C GLU A 7 3.42 19.83 -2.56
N ASN A 8 3.88 20.46 -3.64
CA ASN A 8 3.95 21.93 -3.72
C ASN A 8 2.56 22.56 -3.55
N TRP A 9 1.53 21.97 -4.15
CA TRP A 9 0.16 22.44 -4.00
C TRP A 9 -0.34 22.34 -2.55
N LEU A 10 0.01 21.27 -1.83
CA LEU A 10 -0.30 21.12 -0.40
C LEU A 10 0.40 22.19 0.44
N GLN A 11 1.68 22.43 0.20
CA GLN A 11 2.47 23.43 0.92
C GLN A 11 1.94 24.85 0.68
N GLU A 12 1.61 25.20 -0.56
CA GLU A 12 1.00 26.50 -0.87
C GLU A 12 -0.34 26.68 -0.19
N ARG A 13 -1.15 25.63 -0.10
CA ARG A 13 -2.43 25.66 0.60
C ARG A 13 -2.25 25.91 2.09
N ILE A 14 -1.30 25.21 2.73
CA ILE A 14 -0.95 25.41 4.13
C ILE A 14 -0.54 26.86 4.37
N ARG A 15 0.32 27.42 3.50
CA ARG A 15 0.76 28.81 3.57
C ARG A 15 -0.39 29.81 3.44
N LYS A 16 -1.37 29.52 2.56
CA LYS A 16 -2.46 30.45 2.25
C LYS A 16 -3.62 30.40 3.24
N TYR A 17 -3.97 29.22 3.75
CA TYR A 17 -5.18 29.00 4.56
C TYR A 17 -4.92 28.39 5.94
N GLY A 18 -3.68 28.04 6.27
CA GLY A 18 -3.30 27.42 7.52
C GLY A 18 -3.43 25.90 7.54
N HIS A 19 -3.11 25.31 8.70
CA HIS A 19 -3.03 23.85 8.91
C HIS A 19 -4.40 23.16 8.87
N VAL A 20 -5.50 23.91 9.02
CA VAL A 20 -6.88 23.40 8.91
C VAL A 20 -7.65 24.32 7.98
N SER A 21 -8.17 23.78 6.89
CA SER A 21 -8.88 24.60 5.90
C SER A 21 -9.90 23.79 5.08
N LYS A 22 -11.02 24.44 4.71
CA LYS A 22 -12.06 23.82 3.88
C LYS A 22 -11.65 23.83 2.40
N LEU A 23 -12.11 22.82 1.65
CA LEU A 23 -11.94 22.73 0.19
C LEU A 23 -13.02 21.87 -0.46
N SER A 24 -13.14 21.98 -1.78
CA SER A 24 -13.83 20.97 -2.60
C SER A 24 -12.77 20.08 -3.24
N LEU A 25 -12.87 18.76 -3.03
CA LEU A 25 -11.97 17.76 -3.59
C LEU A 25 -12.81 16.69 -4.27
N PHE A 26 -12.55 16.41 -5.55
CA PHE A 26 -13.35 15.49 -6.37
C PHE A 26 -14.86 15.80 -6.34
N GLY A 27 -15.22 17.09 -6.33
CA GLY A 27 -16.61 17.56 -6.29
C GLY A 27 -17.30 17.40 -4.92
N LYS A 28 -16.57 16.97 -3.88
CA LYS A 28 -17.09 16.82 -2.52
C LYS A 28 -16.46 17.83 -1.58
N GLN A 29 -17.27 18.37 -0.67
CA GLN A 29 -16.76 19.22 0.40
C GLN A 29 -15.87 18.39 1.34
N ALA A 30 -14.65 18.87 1.57
CA ALA A 30 -13.65 18.25 2.41
C ALA A 30 -13.04 19.28 3.38
N VAL A 31 -12.38 18.76 4.41
CA VAL A 31 -11.53 19.53 5.32
C VAL A 31 -10.11 19.00 5.15
N PHE A 32 -9.20 19.89 4.80
CA PHE A 32 -7.77 19.61 4.79
C PHE A 32 -7.22 19.87 6.18
N ILE A 33 -6.49 18.90 6.72
CA ILE A 33 -5.82 18.96 8.02
C ILE A 33 -4.35 18.53 7.83
N TYR A 34 -3.43 19.21 8.50
CA TYR A 34 -1.99 18.96 8.39
C TYR A 34 -1.29 19.07 9.75
N GLY A 35 -0.21 18.30 9.92
CA GLY A 35 0.67 18.33 11.09
C GLY A 35 0.44 17.17 12.06
N GLN A 36 1.24 17.15 13.13
CA GLN A 36 1.23 16.05 14.11
C GLN A 36 -0.13 15.89 14.79
N ASP A 37 -0.81 16.99 15.10
CA ASP A 37 -2.13 16.93 15.74
C ASP A 37 -3.21 16.41 14.79
N ALA A 38 -3.09 16.67 13.48
CA ALA A 38 -3.95 16.07 12.48
C ALA A 38 -3.75 14.54 12.43
N ASN A 39 -2.51 14.06 12.50
CA ASN A 39 -2.21 12.62 12.55
C ASN A 39 -2.82 11.99 13.80
N LYS A 40 -2.61 12.59 14.98
CA LYS A 40 -3.22 12.12 16.24
C LYS A 40 -4.74 12.09 16.13
N PHE A 41 -5.35 13.12 15.57
CA PHE A 41 -6.80 13.17 15.36
C PHE A 41 -7.27 11.98 14.50
N VAL A 42 -6.67 11.78 13.32
CA VAL A 42 -7.05 10.70 12.38
C VAL A 42 -6.85 9.31 13.00
N PHE A 43 -5.72 9.07 13.66
CA PHE A 43 -5.37 7.75 14.19
C PHE A 43 -5.99 7.44 15.56
N ASN A 44 -6.45 8.45 16.30
CA ASN A 44 -7.06 8.27 17.63
C ASN A 44 -8.59 8.37 17.62
N THR A 45 -9.21 8.73 16.49
CA THR A 45 -10.65 8.54 16.32
C THR A 45 -10.96 7.05 16.43
N ASN A 46 -11.68 6.66 17.50
CA ASN A 46 -12.18 5.29 17.68
C ASN A 46 -12.71 4.75 16.35
N ASN A 47 -12.39 3.48 16.06
CA ASN A 47 -12.51 2.79 14.77
C ASN A 47 -13.89 2.83 14.07
N GLY A 48 -14.86 3.68 14.44
CA GLY A 48 -16.14 3.89 13.77
C GLY A 48 -16.50 5.35 13.45
N SER A 49 -15.78 6.36 13.96
CA SER A 49 -16.17 7.77 13.76
C SER A 49 -15.67 8.37 12.44
N LEU A 50 -14.57 7.83 11.90
CA LEU A 50 -14.01 8.25 10.62
C LEU A 50 -13.94 7.04 9.69
N ALA A 51 -14.78 7.04 8.66
CA ALA A 51 -14.74 6.07 7.58
C ALA A 51 -13.79 6.54 6.48
N TYR A 52 -12.99 5.63 5.94
CA TYR A 52 -12.18 5.94 4.76
C TYR A 52 -13.10 6.11 3.54
N GLN A 53 -13.27 7.34 3.06
CA GLN A 53 -14.13 7.63 1.92
C GLN A 53 -13.34 7.47 0.62
N GLN A 54 -13.60 6.39 -0.10
CA GLN A 54 -12.92 6.09 -1.35
C GLN A 54 -13.65 6.57 -2.60
N THR A 55 -12.86 6.97 -3.59
CA THR A 55 -13.35 7.24 -4.93
C THR A 55 -13.63 5.93 -5.65
N GLN A 56 -14.51 5.97 -6.65
CA GLN A 56 -14.83 4.77 -7.44
C GLN A 56 -13.60 4.18 -8.14
N SER A 57 -12.64 5.03 -8.53
CA SER A 57 -11.38 4.58 -9.12
C SER A 57 -10.57 3.69 -8.18
N PHE A 58 -10.61 3.96 -6.88
CA PHE A 58 -9.90 3.15 -5.90
C PHE A 58 -10.51 1.74 -5.79
N LYS A 59 -11.85 1.64 -5.86
CA LYS A 59 -12.55 0.35 -5.91
C LYS A 59 -12.25 -0.45 -7.17
N MET A 60 -12.11 0.23 -8.32
CA MET A 60 -11.74 -0.47 -9.56
C MET A 60 -10.37 -1.12 -9.51
N ILE A 61 -9.43 -0.57 -8.73
CA ILE A 61 -8.07 -1.10 -8.60
C ILE A 61 -8.01 -2.21 -7.56
N LEU A 62 -8.64 -2.02 -6.40
CA LEU A 62 -8.52 -2.94 -5.26
C LEU A 62 -9.66 -3.96 -5.14
N GLY A 63 -10.69 -3.83 -5.98
CA GLY A 63 -11.91 -4.62 -5.89
C GLY A 63 -12.85 -4.17 -4.77
N ASP A 64 -14.04 -4.77 -4.78
CA ASP A 64 -15.08 -4.52 -3.79
C ASP A 64 -14.75 -5.19 -2.44
N ARG A 65 -15.25 -4.61 -1.33
CA ARG A 65 -15.06 -5.14 0.03
C ARG A 65 -13.59 -5.29 0.44
N ASN A 66 -12.72 -4.44 -0.12
CA ASN A 66 -11.30 -4.38 0.20
C ASN A 66 -11.06 -3.96 1.67
N LEU A 67 -9.84 -4.17 2.16
CA LEU A 67 -9.44 -3.84 3.54
C LEU A 67 -9.81 -2.40 3.92
N PHE A 68 -9.62 -1.45 3.00
CA PHE A 68 -9.81 -0.03 3.25
C PHE A 68 -11.29 0.40 3.31
N GLU A 69 -12.23 -0.46 2.90
CA GLU A 69 -13.66 -0.24 3.09
C GLU A 69 -14.17 -0.71 4.45
N LYS A 70 -13.40 -1.53 5.15
CA LYS A 70 -13.78 -2.09 6.44
C LYS A 70 -13.47 -1.10 7.56
N ILE A 71 -14.28 -1.19 8.61
CA ILE A 71 -14.26 -0.29 9.78
C ILE A 71 -14.34 -1.17 11.04
N GLY A 72 -13.86 -0.68 12.18
CA GLY A 72 -14.02 -1.37 13.46
C GLY A 72 -13.31 -2.73 13.52
N ALA A 73 -14.00 -3.70 14.12
CA ALA A 73 -13.50 -5.05 14.32
C ALA A 73 -13.22 -5.79 13.00
N ASP A 74 -14.03 -5.55 11.96
CA ASP A 74 -13.83 -6.17 10.65
C ASP A 74 -12.55 -5.69 9.96
N HIS A 75 -12.21 -4.41 10.12
CA HIS A 75 -10.93 -3.89 9.65
C HIS A 75 -9.77 -4.56 10.39
N ASN A 76 -9.86 -4.64 11.72
CA ASN A 76 -8.80 -5.23 12.55
C ASN A 76 -8.56 -6.70 12.19
N ARG A 77 -9.63 -7.49 12.06
CA ARG A 77 -9.54 -8.91 11.69
C ARG A 77 -8.81 -9.12 10.36
N VAL A 78 -9.16 -8.36 9.33
CA VAL A 78 -8.53 -8.50 8.00
C VAL A 78 -7.10 -7.95 8.03
N ARG A 79 -6.85 -6.85 8.75
CA ARG A 79 -5.53 -6.26 8.89
C ARG A 79 -4.55 -7.20 9.61
N GLU A 80 -4.99 -7.87 10.67
CA GLU A 80 -4.18 -8.83 11.42
C GLU A 80 -3.77 -10.02 10.57
N ALA A 81 -4.68 -10.52 9.71
CA ALA A 81 -4.37 -11.59 8.77
C ALA A 81 -3.36 -11.17 7.68
N LEU A 82 -3.37 -9.90 7.27
CA LEU A 82 -2.48 -9.36 6.23
C LEU A 82 -1.11 -8.91 6.76
N LEU A 83 -0.95 -8.76 8.07
CA LEU A 83 0.28 -8.26 8.68
C LEU A 83 1.41 -9.27 8.50
N LEU A 84 2.48 -8.84 7.83
CA LEU A 84 3.67 -9.66 7.66
C LEU A 84 4.34 -9.86 9.03
N LYS A 85 4.49 -11.11 9.44
CA LYS A 85 5.31 -11.46 10.61
C LYS A 85 6.77 -11.08 10.33
N PRO A 86 7.56 -10.66 11.34
CA PRO A 86 8.97 -10.31 11.16
C PRO A 86 9.77 -11.41 10.43
N GLU A 87 9.47 -12.67 10.72
CA GLU A 87 10.08 -13.85 10.13
C GLU A 87 9.74 -13.96 8.64
N SER A 88 8.48 -13.72 8.26
CA SER A 88 8.04 -13.66 6.87
C SER A 88 8.70 -12.49 6.12
N LEU A 89 8.96 -11.38 6.80
CA LEU A 89 9.66 -10.24 6.22
C LEU A 89 11.13 -10.56 5.93
N LYS A 90 11.84 -11.23 6.85
CA LYS A 90 13.23 -11.68 6.63
C LYS A 90 13.33 -12.60 5.42
N HIS A 91 12.41 -13.56 5.32
CA HIS A 91 12.36 -14.47 4.18
C HIS A 91 12.08 -13.73 2.86
N TYR A 92 11.15 -12.76 2.88
CA TYR A 92 10.84 -11.94 1.71
C TYR A 92 12.03 -11.10 1.24
N VAL A 93 12.80 -10.51 2.17
CA VAL A 93 14.03 -9.77 1.83
C VAL A 93 15.07 -10.69 1.17
N GLY A 94 15.24 -11.92 1.67
CA GLY A 94 16.14 -12.90 1.05
C GLY A 94 15.73 -13.27 -0.38
N GLN A 95 14.45 -13.53 -0.61
CA GLN A 95 13.93 -13.77 -1.97
C GLN A 95 14.11 -12.56 -2.89
N MET A 96 13.88 -11.35 -2.37
CA MET A 96 14.14 -10.12 -3.12
C MET A 96 15.59 -10.01 -3.54
N GLU A 97 16.52 -10.27 -2.63
CA GLU A 97 17.94 -10.24 -2.94
C GLU A 97 18.31 -11.25 -4.04
N GLU A 98 17.77 -12.47 -3.98
CA GLU A 98 18.03 -13.52 -4.97
C GLU A 98 17.55 -13.12 -6.37
N GLU A 99 16.30 -12.66 -6.50
CA GLU A 99 15.74 -12.24 -7.79
C GLU A 99 16.43 -10.99 -8.34
N ILE A 100 16.81 -10.04 -7.49
CA ILE A 100 17.60 -8.88 -7.91
C ILE A 100 18.96 -9.34 -8.44
N LYS A 101 19.65 -10.27 -7.77
CA LYS A 101 20.94 -10.81 -8.26
C LYS A 101 20.78 -11.48 -9.63
N LYS A 102 19.77 -12.34 -9.80
CA LYS A 102 19.45 -12.97 -11.10
C LYS A 102 19.20 -11.91 -12.18
N HIS A 103 18.40 -10.89 -11.87
CA HIS A 103 18.10 -9.82 -12.81
C HIS A 103 19.38 -9.03 -13.20
N LEU A 104 20.26 -8.73 -12.25
CA LEU A 104 21.55 -8.09 -12.53
C LEU A 104 22.44 -8.96 -13.43
N GLU A 105 22.51 -10.27 -13.16
CA GLU A 105 23.31 -11.19 -13.98
C GLU A 105 22.79 -11.27 -15.43
N ILE A 106 21.48 -11.42 -15.61
CA ILE A 106 20.87 -11.62 -16.93
C ILE A 106 20.85 -10.32 -17.75
N TYR A 107 20.49 -9.20 -17.12
CA TYR A 107 20.17 -7.97 -17.86
C TYR A 107 21.26 -6.90 -17.81
N TRP A 108 22.23 -6.98 -16.88
CA TRP A 108 23.25 -5.94 -16.67
C TRP A 108 24.70 -6.35 -16.99
N GLN A 109 25.05 -7.64 -17.00
CA GLN A 109 26.40 -8.09 -17.35
C GLN A 109 26.75 -7.72 -18.82
N GLY A 110 27.85 -7.01 -19.03
CA GLY A 110 28.40 -6.70 -20.37
C GLY A 110 27.90 -5.42 -21.07
N LYS A 111 27.13 -4.55 -20.39
CA LYS A 111 26.67 -3.27 -20.96
C LYS A 111 27.59 -2.12 -20.56
N GLU A 112 28.29 -1.53 -21.53
CA GLU A 112 29.30 -0.45 -21.37
C GLU A 112 28.76 0.89 -20.83
N HIS A 113 27.46 1.11 -20.90
CA HIS A 113 26.82 2.31 -20.40
C HIS A 113 25.76 1.87 -19.40
N GLY A 114 25.98 2.12 -18.11
CA GLY A 114 25.17 1.68 -16.96
C GLY A 114 23.74 2.22 -16.89
N LEU A 115 23.09 2.41 -18.04
CA LEU A 115 21.67 2.60 -18.19
C LEU A 115 21.07 1.23 -18.47
N ALA A 116 20.57 0.58 -17.42
CA ALA A 116 19.60 -0.49 -17.57
C ALA A 116 18.47 0.06 -18.45
N ARG A 117 18.35 -0.45 -19.68
CA ARG A 117 17.09 -0.26 -20.42
C ARG A 117 16.05 -1.05 -19.65
N ASP A 118 14.91 -0.42 -19.39
CA ASP A 118 13.70 -1.02 -18.84
C ASP A 118 13.35 -2.32 -19.59
N GLU A 119 13.86 -3.49 -19.18
CA GLU A 119 13.61 -4.75 -19.91
C GLU A 119 13.39 -5.97 -19.00
N ASP A 120 12.91 -5.77 -17.78
CA ASP A 120 12.13 -6.81 -17.11
C ASP A 120 10.85 -6.21 -16.49
N PRO A 121 9.73 -6.23 -17.23
CA PRO A 121 8.45 -5.79 -16.68
C PRO A 121 7.98 -6.69 -15.53
N ASP A 122 8.56 -7.88 -15.39
CA ASP A 122 8.08 -8.93 -14.52
C ASP A 122 8.90 -9.06 -13.24
N ILE A 123 9.97 -8.27 -13.02
CA ILE A 123 10.75 -8.33 -11.76
C ILE A 123 9.84 -8.13 -10.54
N GLN A 124 8.89 -7.18 -10.61
CA GLN A 124 7.93 -6.97 -9.53
C GLN A 124 6.96 -8.15 -9.39
N HIS A 125 6.52 -8.74 -10.50
CA HIS A 125 5.63 -9.88 -10.51
C HIS A 125 6.31 -11.14 -9.95
N ASN A 126 7.57 -11.41 -10.32
CA ASN A 126 8.35 -12.57 -9.88
C ASN A 126 8.69 -12.46 -8.39
N LEU A 127 9.04 -11.26 -7.92
CA LEU A 127 9.24 -10.97 -6.50
C LEU A 127 8.00 -11.24 -5.65
N LEU A 128 6.81 -10.96 -6.17
CA LEU A 128 5.56 -11.12 -5.45
C LEU A 128 4.96 -12.53 -5.60
N SER A 129 5.20 -13.22 -6.73
CA SER A 129 4.64 -14.55 -7.05
C SER A 129 5.53 -15.72 -6.63
N SER A 130 6.82 -15.52 -6.35
CA SER A 130 7.72 -16.55 -5.80
C SER A 130 7.22 -17.15 -4.47
N LYS A 131 6.30 -16.45 -3.77
CA LYS A 131 5.56 -17.01 -2.62
C LYS A 131 4.66 -18.19 -2.96
N GLU A 132 4.16 -18.31 -4.19
CA GLU A 132 3.08 -19.26 -4.47
C GLU A 132 3.51 -20.71 -4.66
N HIS A 133 4.78 -20.93 -5.02
CA HIS A 133 5.28 -22.26 -5.39
C HIS A 133 6.06 -22.97 -4.26
N GLY A 134 6.37 -22.27 -3.16
CA GLY A 134 7.22 -22.80 -2.09
C GLY A 134 6.52 -23.29 -0.83
N GLU A 135 5.54 -22.56 -0.27
CA GLU A 135 5.00 -22.85 1.08
C GLU A 135 3.53 -22.42 1.26
N ASN A 136 2.68 -22.69 0.29
CA ASN A 136 1.29 -22.24 0.27
C ASN A 136 0.30 -23.02 1.17
N ASN A 137 0.77 -23.70 2.22
CA ASN A 137 -0.12 -24.45 3.12
C ASN A 137 -0.44 -23.72 4.44
N LEU A 138 0.39 -22.78 4.91
CA LEU A 138 0.16 -22.12 6.20
C LEU A 138 -0.74 -20.88 6.08
N TRP A 139 -0.65 -20.14 4.98
CA TRP A 139 -1.43 -18.91 4.77
C TRP A 139 -2.89 -19.23 4.38
N LEU A 140 -3.10 -20.21 3.50
CA LEU A 140 -4.43 -20.72 3.16
C LEU A 140 -5.12 -21.45 4.34
N ALA A 141 -4.36 -22.10 5.21
CA ALA A 141 -4.90 -22.72 6.43
C ALA A 141 -5.42 -21.66 7.41
N SER A 142 -4.67 -20.57 7.63
CA SER A 142 -5.09 -19.50 8.54
C SER A 142 -6.34 -18.75 8.05
N ILE A 143 -6.53 -18.61 6.74
CA ILE A 143 -7.77 -18.06 6.15
C ILE A 143 -8.94 -19.05 6.28
N LYS A 144 -8.72 -20.35 6.09
CA LYS A 144 -9.78 -21.37 6.25
C LYS A 144 -10.28 -21.48 7.69
N GLU A 145 -9.40 -21.40 8.68
CA GLU A 145 -9.78 -21.42 10.10
C GLU A 145 -10.61 -20.18 10.50
N CYS A 146 -10.32 -19.02 9.92
CA CYS A 146 -11.08 -17.79 10.14
C CYS A 146 -12.47 -17.80 9.46
N GLY A 147 -12.67 -18.67 8.45
CA GLY A 147 -13.93 -18.83 7.73
C GLY A 147 -14.89 -19.88 8.32
N GLN A 148 -14.42 -20.72 9.25
CA GLN A 148 -15.23 -21.79 9.86
C GLN A 148 -15.81 -21.45 11.24
N SER A 149 -15.57 -20.24 11.74
CA SER A 149 -16.15 -19.73 12.99
C SER A 149 -17.42 -18.90 12.75
N GLN A 150 -18.35 -19.46 11.95
CA GLN A 150 -19.76 -19.03 11.86
C GLN A 150 -20.65 -19.99 12.64
#